data_AF-A0A536FL24-F1
#
_entry.id   AF-A0A536FL24-F1
#
_cell.length_a   1.000
_cell.length_b   1.000
_cell.length_c   1.000
_cell.angle_alpha   90.00
_cell.angle_beta   90.00
_cell.angle_gamma   90.00
#
_symmetry.space_group_name_H-M   'P 1'
#
loop_
_entity.id
_entity.type
_entity.pdbx_description
1 polymer ?
#
loop_
_entity_poly.entity_id
_entity_poly.type
_entity_poly.pdbx_seq_one_letter_code
_entity_poly.pdbx_strand_id
1 'polypeptide(L)' 'MKTDINNLHSQAAIKKLGSRYEGTLRNQRIRPDGSYRDTVIFSVIENEWPSVKAGLEERLRA' A
#
# COMPACT_ATOMS: atom_id res chain seq x y z
N MET A 1 -0.32 5.61 -2.33
CA MET A 1 0.50 4.44 -2.75
C MET A 1 -0.40 3.43 -3.46
N LYS A 2 0.13 2.68 -4.44
CA LYS A 2 -0.67 1.72 -5.23
C LYS A 2 0.07 0.40 -5.42
N THR A 3 -0.63 -0.73 -5.33
CA THR A 3 -0.06 -2.07 -5.56
C THR A 3 -1.08 -3.00 -6.22
N ASP A 4 -0.61 -4.10 -6.81
CA ASP A 4 -1.49 -5.14 -7.35
C ASP A 4 -2.25 -5.87 -6.22
N ILE A 5 -3.49 -6.26 -6.47
CA ILE A 5 -4.28 -7.07 -5.53
C ILE A 5 -3.61 -8.41 -5.18
N ASN A 6 -2.84 -8.98 -6.09
CA ASN A 6 -2.14 -10.24 -5.90
C ASN A 6 -0.81 -10.07 -5.16
N ASN A 7 -0.29 -8.84 -5.04
CA ASN A 7 0.96 -8.59 -4.32
C ASN A 7 0.72 -8.44 -2.82
N LEU A 8 0.37 -9.56 -2.17
CA LEU A 8 0.06 -9.63 -0.75
C LEU A 8 1.24 -9.24 0.14
N HIS A 9 2.47 -9.55 -0.29
CA HIS A 9 3.69 -9.19 0.44
C HIS A 9 3.85 -7.67 0.55
N SER A 10 3.76 -6.95 -0.57
CA SER A 10 3.83 -5.48 -0.53
C SER A 10 2.64 -4.87 0.19
N GLN A 11 1.43 -5.43 0.05
CA GLN A 11 0.27 -4.96 0.83
C GLN A 11 0.50 -5.09 2.34
N ALA A 12 1.04 -6.21 2.80
CA ALA A 12 1.36 -6.41 4.21
C ALA A 12 2.43 -5.43 4.70
N ALA A 13 3.48 -5.20 3.89
CA ALA A 13 4.51 -4.22 4.20
C ALA A 13 3.93 -2.80 4.31
N ILE A 14 3.12 -2.37 3.34
CA ILE A 14 2.48 -1.05 3.31
C ILE A 14 1.54 -0.87 4.52
N LYS A 15 0.74 -1.88 4.86
CA LYS A 15 -0.08 -1.87 6.08
C LYS A 15 0.78 -1.77 7.34
N LYS A 16 1.89 -2.51 7.41
CA LYS A 16 2.83 -2.47 8.55
C LYS A 16 3.49 -1.10 8.70
N LEU A 17 3.70 -0.35 7.61
CA LEU A 17 4.17 1.04 7.67
C LEU A 17 3.17 1.98 8.35
N GLY A 18 1.91 1.58 8.50
CA GLY A 18 0.84 2.42 9.07
C GLY A 18 0.00 3.14 8.02
N SER A 19 0.13 2.78 6.74
CA SER A 19 -0.75 3.30 5.68
C SER A 19 -2.16 2.72 5.77
N ARG A 20 -3.16 3.56 5.50
CA ARG A 20 -4.59 3.20 5.45
C ARG A 20 -4.97 2.66 4.09
N TYR A 21 -5.82 1.64 4.06
CA TYR A 21 -6.44 1.15 2.82
C TYR A 21 -7.60 2.07 2.44
N GLU A 22 -7.63 2.52 1.18
CA GLU A 22 -8.66 3.43 0.68
C GLU A 22 -9.62 2.77 -0.30
N GLY A 23 -9.20 1.69 -0.96
CA GLY A 23 -10.05 1.02 -1.94
C GLY A 23 -9.29 0.18 -2.94
N THR A 24 -10.07 -0.53 -3.76
CA THR A 24 -9.55 -1.32 -4.88
C THR A 24 -10.19 -0.84 -6.17
N LEU A 25 -9.35 -0.39 -7.10
CA LEU A 25 -9.75 -0.04 -8.45
C LEU A 25 -9.80 -1.33 -9.28
N ARG A 26 -11.01 -1.79 -9.57
CA ARG A 26 -11.26 -3.01 -10.35
C ARG A 26 -10.96 -2.79 -11.83
N ASN A 27 -10.34 -3.77 -12.47
CA ASN A 27 -9.95 -3.75 -13.89
C ASN A 27 -9.19 -2.48 -14.28
N GLN A 28 -8.40 -1.90 -13.36
CA GLN A 28 -7.73 -0.62 -13.58
C GLN A 28 -6.76 -0.67 -14.76
N ARG A 29 -6.13 -1.82 -14.99
CA ARG A 29 -5.19 -2.03 -16.10
C ARG A 29 -5.36 -3.40 -16.72
N ILE A 30 -4.92 -3.52 -17.97
CA ILE A 30 -4.75 -4.80 -18.67
C ILE A 30 -3.26 -5.15 -18.60
N ARG A 31 -2.95 -6.41 -18.27
CA ARG A 31 -1.58 -6.95 -18.27
C ARG A 31 -1.15 -7.34 -19.70
N PRO A 32 0.15 -7.54 -19.98
CA PRO A 32 0.60 -7.97 -21.30
C PRO A 32 0.00 -9.30 -21.78
N ASP A 33 -0.42 -10.17 -20.85
CA ASP A 33 -1.10 -11.44 -21.12
C ASP A 33 -2.61 -11.30 -21.41
N GLY A 34 -3.15 -10.07 -21.41
CA GLY A 34 -4.57 -9.78 -21.61
C GLY A 34 -5.44 -9.88 -20.36
N SER A 35 -4.89 -10.30 -19.21
CA SER A 35 -5.65 -10.37 -17.96
C SER A 35 -5.89 -8.99 -17.35
N TYR A 36 -7.00 -8.85 -16.59
CA TYR A 36 -7.26 -7.63 -15.84
C TYR A 36 -6.47 -7.58 -14.53
N ARG A 37 -5.98 -6.38 -14.22
CA ARG A 37 -5.28 -6.05 -12.99
C ARG A 37 -6.13 -5.11 -12.15
N ASP A 38 -6.42 -5.58 -10.94
CA ASP A 38 -6.97 -4.76 -9.86
C ASP A 38 -5.83 -4.10 -9.09
N THR A 39 -6.06 -2.85 -8.71
CA THR A 39 -5.07 -2.04 -7.99
C THR A 39 -5.63 -1.61 -6.65
N VAL A 40 -4.91 -1.98 -5.60
CA VAL A 40 -5.17 -1.62 -4.22
C VAL A 40 -4.51 -0.28 -3.92
N ILE A 41 -5.28 0.66 -3.37
CA ILE A 41 -4.84 2.00 -3.02
C ILE A 41 -4.70 2.12 -1.50
N PHE A 42 -3.58 2.74 -1.10
CA PHE A 42 -3.30 3.11 0.28
C PHE A 42 -2.90 4.58 0.38
N SER A 43 -3.11 5.19 1.53
CA SER A 43 -2.67 6.55 1.83
C SER A 43 -2.05 6.67 3.23
N VAL A 44 -1.33 7.77 3.40
CA VAL A 44 -0.97 8.34 4.70
C VAL A 44 -1.21 9.84 4.51
N ILE A 45 -2.05 10.41 5.36
CA ILE A 45 -2.33 11.86 5.33
C ILE A 45 -1.51 12.60 6.40
N GLU A 46 -1.50 13.92 6.35
CA GLU A 46 -0.61 14.76 7.14
C GLU A 46 -0.70 14.51 8.65
N ASN A 47 -1.91 14.34 9.18
CA ASN A 47 -2.13 14.08 10.61
C ASN A 47 -1.72 12.65 11.04
N GLU A 48 -1.61 11.70 10.11
CA GLU A 48 -1.15 10.33 10.37
C GLU A 48 0.38 10.21 10.32
N TRP A 49 1.03 11.11 9.58
CA TRP A 49 2.47 11.06 9.32
C TRP A 49 3.34 11.03 10.59
N PRO A 50 3.08 11.81 11.66
CA PRO A 50 3.91 11.75 12.87
C PRO A 50 4.01 10.34 13.47
N SER A 51 2.89 9.59 13.48
CA SER A 51 2.86 8.22 14.00
C SER A 51 3.57 7.23 13.07
N VAL A 52 3.32 7.34 11.77
CA VAL A 52 3.99 6.52 10.73
C VAL A 52 5.50 6.73 10.78
N LYS A 53 5.95 7.97 10.90
CA LYS A 53 7.37 8.34 10.99
C LYS A 53 8.01 7.75 12.24
N ALA A 54 7.38 7.85 13.41
CA ALA A 54 7.91 7.28 14.64
C ALA A 54 8.12 5.75 14.53
N GLY A 55 7.14 5.03 13.98
CA GLY A 55 7.27 3.58 13.78
C GLY A 55 8.31 3.18 12.72
N LEU A 56 8.57 4.06 11.74
CA LEU A 56 9.67 3.89 10.79
C LEU A 56 11.04 4.08 11.45
N GLU A 57 11.20 5.15 12.24
CA GLU A 57 12.44 5.44 12.96
C GLU A 57 12.80 4.35 13.96
N GLU A 58 11.82 3.79 14.66
CA GLU A 58 12.03 2.66 15.58
C GLU A 58 12.60 1.42 14.87
N ARG A 59 12.08 1.10 13.67
CA ARG A 59 12.53 -0.06 12.89
C ARG A 59 13.92 0.10 12.26
N LEU A 60 14.34 1.34 12.03
CA LEU A 60 15.68 1.63 11.52
C LEU A 60 16.74 1.59 12.62
N ARG A 61 16.34 1.72 13.89
CA ARG A 61 17.23 1.64 15.06
C ARG A 61 17.43 0.21 15.57
N ALA A 62 16.53 -0.70 15.22
CA ALA A 62 16.58 -2.13 15.55
C ALA A 62 17.39 -2.92 14.51
#